data_AF-A0A1V4U0J6-F1
#
_entry.id   AF-A0A1V4U0J6-F1
#
_cell.length_a   1.000
_cell.length_b   1.000
_cell.length_c   1.000
_cell.angle_alpha   90.00
_cell.angle_beta   90.00
_cell.angle_gamma   90.00
#
_symmetry.space_group_name_H-M   'P 1'
#
loop_
_entity.id
_entity.type
_entity.pdbx_description
1 polymer ?
#
loop_
_entity_poly.entity_id
_entity_poly.type
_entity_poly.pdbx_seq_one_letter_code
_entity_poly.pdbx_strand_id
1 'polypeptide(L)' 'MAENQVITVRKILEGPAFQDSIEIGTPGKGGAVKIYGDFGDPAEFEARIQEAVRLRKMAGDLLEGSS' A
#
# COMPACT_ATOMS: atom_id res chain seq x y z
N MET A 1 39.58 18.80 28.80
CA MET A 1 38.68 19.24 27.71
C MET A 1 37.78 18.06 27.41
N ALA A 2 36.47 18.16 27.65
CA ALA A 2 35.55 17.07 27.29
C ALA A 2 35.28 17.17 25.78
N GLU A 3 35.49 16.08 25.05
CA GLU A 3 35.20 16.00 23.62
C GLU A 3 33.69 16.11 23.38
N ASN A 4 33.31 16.88 22.38
CA ASN A 4 31.91 17.10 22.03
C ASN A 4 31.35 15.83 21.36
N GLN A 5 30.52 15.08 22.08
CA GLN A 5 29.90 13.86 21.53
C GLN A 5 28.72 14.22 20.62
N VAL A 6 28.79 13.84 19.36
CA VAL A 6 27.68 13.97 18.40
C VAL A 6 26.72 12.80 18.58
N ILE A 7 25.50 13.08 19.03
CA ILE A 7 24.42 12.09 19.15
C ILE A 7 23.54 12.18 17.90
N THR A 8 23.41 11.08 17.16
CA THR A 8 22.50 10.98 16.00
C THR A 8 21.22 10.28 16.41
N VAL A 9 20.08 10.96 16.25
CA VAL A 9 18.75 10.37 16.49
C VAL A 9 18.12 10.02 15.14
N ARG A 10 17.71 8.76 14.96
CA ARG A 10 16.95 8.30 13.79
C ARG A 10 15.59 7.78 14.24
N LYS A 11 14.52 8.24 13.60
CA LYS A 11 13.19 7.64 13.74
C LYS A 11 13.13 6.44 12.80
N ILE A 12 13.08 5.24 13.38
CA ILE A 12 12.85 3.99 12.65
C ILE A 12 11.39 3.61 12.87
N LEU A 13 10.63 3.47 11.78
CA LEU A 13 9.27 2.94 11.83
C LEU A 13 9.35 1.42 11.64
N GLU A 14 9.17 0.67 12.71
CA GLU A 14 9.04 -0.79 12.65
C GLU A 14 7.55 -1.16 12.60
N GLY A 15 7.09 -1.63 11.43
CA GLY A 15 5.70 -1.99 11.18
C GLY A 15 5.42 -2.09 9.66
N PRO A 16 4.22 -2.54 9.25
CA PRO A 16 3.79 -2.40 7.86
C PRO A 16 3.92 -0.93 7.46
N ALA A 17 4.45 -0.65 6.28
CA ALA A 17 4.70 0.73 5.80
C ALA A 17 3.44 1.62 5.82
N PHE A 18 2.26 1.02 5.97
CA PHE A 18 0.94 1.62 5.92
C PHE A 18 0.09 1.05 7.05
N GLN A 19 -0.53 1.92 7.85
CA GLN A 19 -1.40 1.51 8.95
C GLN A 19 -2.85 1.35 8.51
N ASP A 20 -3.25 2.05 7.44
CA ASP A 20 -4.62 2.07 6.95
C ASP A 20 -4.81 1.11 5.77
N SER A 21 -6.04 0.63 5.61
CA SER A 21 -6.41 -0.19 4.46
C SER A 21 -7.86 0.02 4.02
N ILE A 22 -8.09 -0.14 2.72
CA ILE A 22 -9.42 -0.21 2.11
C ILE A 22 -9.53 -1.54 1.38
N GLU A 23 -10.68 -2.19 1.53
CA GLU A 23 -11.03 -3.42 0.80
C GLU A 23 -12.16 -3.12 -0.17
N ILE A 24 -11.92 -3.41 -1.46
CA ILE A 24 -12.85 -3.10 -2.56
C ILE A 24 -13.29 -4.40 -3.23
N GLY A 25 -14.61 -4.64 -3.29
CA GLY A 25 -15.23 -5.79 -3.94
C GLY A 25 -16.22 -6.50 -3.01
N THR A 26 -16.62 -7.72 -3.37
CA THR A 26 -17.44 -8.58 -2.50
C THR A 26 -16.55 -9.62 -1.82
N PRO A 27 -16.27 -9.46 -0.51
CA PRO A 27 -15.57 -10.48 0.26
C PRO A 27 -16.25 -11.85 0.10
N GLY A 28 -15.47 -12.92 -0.06
CA GLY A 28 -15.98 -14.30 -0.16
C GLY A 28 -16.38 -14.79 -1.55
N LYS A 29 -16.37 -13.94 -2.59
CA LYS A 29 -16.58 -14.35 -4.00
C LYS A 29 -15.31 -14.35 -4.85
N GLY A 30 -14.13 -14.31 -4.22
CA GLY A 30 -12.84 -14.29 -4.91
C GLY A 30 -12.51 -12.98 -5.65
N GLY A 31 -13.29 -11.92 -5.44
CA GLY A 31 -13.21 -10.69 -6.22
C GLY A 31 -12.75 -9.44 -5.47
N ALA A 32 -12.36 -9.54 -4.19
CA ALA A 32 -11.98 -8.37 -3.39
C ALA A 32 -10.47 -8.08 -3.49
N VAL A 33 -10.11 -6.80 -3.55
CA VAL A 33 -8.72 -6.31 -3.49
C VAL A 33 -8.56 -5.47 -2.23
N LYS A 34 -7.55 -5.81 -1.43
CA LYS A 34 -7.19 -5.07 -0.23
C LYS A 34 -5.96 -4.20 -0.51
N ILE A 35 -6.09 -2.92 -0.22
CA ILE A 35 -5.13 -1.88 -0.58
C ILE A 35 -4.71 -1.19 0.72
N TYR A 36 -3.40 -1.15 0.97
CA TYR A 36 -2.83 -0.51 2.15
C TYR A 36 -2.24 0.85 1.78
N GLY A 37 -2.45 1.85 2.63
CA GLY A 37 -1.98 3.23 2.43
C GLY A 37 -1.98 4.04 3.73
N ASP A 38 -1.78 5.35 3.61
CA ASP A 38 -1.81 6.31 4.73
C ASP A 38 -2.96 7.30 4.52
N PHE A 39 -3.96 7.32 5.40
CA PHE A 39 -5.06 8.30 5.32
C PHE A 39 -4.59 9.74 5.60
N GLY A 40 -3.40 9.91 6.19
CA GLY A 40 -2.74 11.21 6.33
C GLY A 40 -2.25 11.80 5.01
N ASP A 41 -2.12 11.00 3.95
CA ASP A 41 -1.81 11.43 2.58
C ASP A 41 -2.83 10.86 1.57
N PRO A 42 -4.01 11.50 1.44
CA PRO A 42 -5.05 11.01 0.55
C PRO A 42 -4.64 10.95 -0.93
N ALA A 43 -3.73 11.81 -1.37
CA ALA A 43 -3.28 11.85 -2.76
C ALA A 43 -2.41 10.63 -3.10
N GLU A 44 -1.50 10.27 -2.20
CA GLU A 44 -0.70 9.05 -2.31
C GLU A 44 -1.58 7.80 -2.28
N PHE A 45 -2.54 7.76 -1.35
CA PHE A 45 -3.45 6.63 -1.24
C PHE A 45 -4.37 6.53 -2.47
N GLU A 46 -4.85 7.64 -3.03
CA GLU A 46 -5.62 7.63 -4.28
C GLU A 46 -4.83 7.00 -5.43
N ALA A 47 -3.56 7.38 -5.58
CA ALA A 47 -2.69 6.82 -6.62
C ALA A 47 -2.52 5.29 -6.45
N ARG A 48 -2.38 4.80 -5.21
CA ARG A 48 -2.35 3.36 -4.92
C ARG A 48 -3.64 2.66 -5.33
N ILE A 49 -4.79 3.28 -5.07
CA ILE A 49 -6.10 2.72 -5.42
C ILE A 49 -6.23 2.58 -6.94
N GLN A 50 -5.88 3.63 -7.68
CA GLN A 50 -5.92 3.62 -9.15
C GLN A 50 -5.03 2.51 -9.73
N GLU A 51 -3.81 2.36 -9.21
CA GLU A 51 -2.87 1.34 -9.69
C GLU A 51 -3.34 -0.08 -9.34
N ALA A 52 -3.88 -0.30 -8.13
CA ALA A 52 -4.43 -1.59 -7.74
C ALA A 52 -5.57 -2.04 -8.68
N VAL A 53 -6.44 -1.11 -9.08
CA VAL A 53 -7.52 -1.37 -10.04
C VAL A 53 -6.95 -1.71 -11.43
N ARG A 54 -5.95 -0.96 -11.89
CA ARG A 54 -5.29 -1.21 -13.19
C ARG A 54 -4.66 -2.60 -13.23
N LEU A 55 -3.91 -2.97 -12.19
CA LEU A 55 -3.25 -4.28 -12.07
C LEU A 55 -4.28 -5.42 -11.99
N ARG A 56 -5.36 -5.23 -11.23
CA ARG A 56 -6.46 -6.21 -11.16
C ARG A 56 -7.07 -6.46 -12.53
N LYS A 57 -7.34 -5.40 -13.30
CA LYS A 57 -7.87 -5.53 -14.67
C LYS A 57 -6.90 -6.30 -15.56
N MET A 58 -5.62 -5.90 -15.57
CA MET A 58 -4.58 -6.58 -16.34
C MET A 58 -4.49 -8.07 -16.01
N ALA A 59 -4.55 -8.43 -14.73
CA ALA A 59 -4.54 -9.83 -14.30
C ALA A 59 -5.79 -10.60 -14.78
N GLY A 60 -6.97 -9.96 -14.74
CA GLY A 60 -8.19 -10.52 -15.31
C GLY A 60 -8.06 -10.79 -16.82
N ASP A 61 -7.62 -9.79 -17.57
CA ASP A 61 -7.42 -9.87 -19.03
C ASP A 61 -6.45 -11.02 -19.40
N LEU A 62 -5.37 -11.21 -18.63
CA LEU A 62 -4.41 -12.31 -18.82
C LEU A 62 -5.03 -13.70 -18.57
N LEU A 63 -5.89 -13.83 -17.57
CA LEU A 63 -6.55 -15.10 -17.24
C LEU A 63 -7.63 -15.45 -18.26
N GLU A 64 -8.40 -14.46 -18.73
CA GLU A 64 -9.43 -14.65 -19.76
C GLU A 64 -8.82 -14.97 -21.13
N GLY A 65 -7.71 -14.30 -21.50
CA GLY A 65 -7.00 -14.54 -22.77
C GLY A 65 -6.17 -15.82 -22.84
N SER A 66 -6.12 -16.61 -21.76
CA SER A 66 -5.48 -17.93 -21.70
C SER A 66 -6.45 -19.09 -21.97
N SER A 67 -7.66 -18.79 -22.46
CA SER A 67 -8.73 -19.76 -22.80
C SER A 67 -8.75 -20.11 -24.29
#